data_AF-A0A4Q6BAJ8-F1
#
_entry.id   AF-A0A4Q6BAJ8-F1
#
_cell.length_a   1.000
_cell.length_b   1.000
_cell.length_c   1.000
_cell.angle_alpha   90.00
_cell.angle_beta   90.00
_cell.angle_gamma   90.00
#
_symmetry.space_group_name_H-M   'P 1'
#
loop_
_entity.id
_entity.type
_entity.pdbx_description
1 polymer ?
#
loop_
_entity_poly.entity_id
_entity_poly.type
_entity_poly.pdbx_seq_one_letter_code
_entity_poly.pdbx_strand_id
1 'polypeptide(L)' 'MKTSELSKLRNIGIMAHIDAGKTTTTERILFYTGKIHKIGEVHDGSATMDWMEQEQ' A
#
# COMPACT_ATOMS: atom_id res chain seq x y z
N MET A 1 -4.91 23.89 17.04
CA MET A 1 -4.90 22.42 17.06
C MET A 1 -6.06 21.95 16.18
N LYS A 2 -5.81 21.38 14.99
CA LYS A 2 -6.88 21.05 14.02
C LYS A 2 -7.67 19.83 14.49
N THR A 3 -8.85 20.05 15.06
CA THR A 3 -9.80 19.00 15.49
C THR A 3 -10.52 18.32 14.30
N SER A 4 -10.18 18.67 13.05
CA SER A 4 -11.08 18.47 11.91
C SER A 4 -10.87 17.21 11.06
N GLU A 5 -9.98 16.29 11.42
CA GLU A 5 -9.68 15.14 10.52
C GLU A 5 -9.70 13.77 11.22
N LEU A 6 -9.95 13.71 12.54
CA LEU A 6 -10.02 12.45 13.27
C LEU A 6 -11.16 11.54 12.78
N SER A 7 -12.29 12.13 12.38
CA SER A 7 -13.43 11.40 11.79
C SER A 7 -13.13 10.81 10.40
N LYS A 8 -12.14 11.36 9.69
CA LYS A 8 -11.71 10.92 8.35
C LYS A 8 -10.53 9.97 8.38
N LEU A 9 -9.80 9.92 9.49
CA LEU A 9 -8.67 9.00 9.68
C LEU A 9 -9.15 7.54 9.70
N ARG A 10 -8.40 6.67 9.03
CA ARG A 10 -8.65 5.22 8.97
C ARG A 10 -7.33 4.50 9.21
N ASN A 11 -7.24 3.83 10.35
CA ASN A 11 -6.12 2.93 10.65
C ASN A 11 -6.50 1.54 10.11
N ILE A 12 -5.75 1.05 9.11
CA ILE A 12 -5.99 -0.25 8.48
C ILE A 12 -4.70 -1.07 8.45
N GLY A 13 -4.84 -2.39 8.57
CA GLY A 13 -3.75 -3.35 8.40
C GLY A 13 -4.21 -4.46 7.45
N ILE A 14 -3.34 -4.85 6.52
CA ILE A 14 -3.64 -5.89 5.52
C ILE A 14 -2.85 -7.14 5.90
N MET A 15 -3.56 -8.17 6.36
CA MET A 15 -3.00 -9.49 6.65
C MET A 15 -3.56 -10.49 5.65
N ALA A 16 -2.71 -11.35 5.12
CA ALA A 16 -3.04 -12.32 4.09
C ALA A 16 -2.01 -13.45 4.14
N HIS A 17 -2.39 -14.63 3.65
CA HIS A 17 -1.47 -15.76 3.48
C HIS A 17 -0.33 -15.39 2.49
N ILE A 18 0.75 -16.18 2.47
CA ILE A 18 1.82 -15.99 1.49
C ILE A 18 1.23 -16.13 0.07
N ASP A 19 1.70 -15.28 -0.84
CA ASP A 19 1.25 -15.18 -2.23
C ASP A 19 -0.23 -14.79 -2.44
N ALA A 20 -0.95 -14.39 -1.40
CA ALA A 20 -2.35 -13.95 -1.51
C ALA A 20 -2.51 -12.49 -2.02
N GLY A 21 -1.43 -11.83 -2.46
CA GLY A 21 -1.49 -10.49 -3.05
C GLY A 21 -1.62 -9.34 -2.04
N LYS A 22 -1.05 -9.49 -0.83
CA LYS A 22 -1.02 -8.42 0.20
C LYS A 22 -0.39 -7.14 -0.34
N THR A 23 0.81 -7.25 -0.90
CA THR A 23 1.57 -6.14 -1.48
C THR A 23 0.85 -5.52 -2.67
N THR A 24 0.33 -6.36 -3.57
CA THR A 24 -0.43 -5.98 -4.77
C THR A 24 -1.71 -5.20 -4.46
N THR A 25 -2.34 -5.49 -3.32
CA THR A 25 -3.52 -4.77 -2.82
C THR A 25 -3.14 -3.42 -2.21
N THR A 26 -2.02 -3.37 -1.48
CA THR A 26 -1.49 -2.12 -0.90
C THR A 26 -1.13 -1.10 -1.97
N GLU A 27 -0.43 -1.50 -3.03
CA GLU A 27 -0.07 -0.61 -4.16
C GLU A 27 -1.31 0.03 -4.79
N ARG A 28 -2.40 -0.74 -4.96
CA ARG A 28 -3.67 -0.20 -5.48
C ARG A 28 -4.29 0.83 -4.53
N ILE A 29 -4.27 0.59 -3.22
CA ILE A 29 -4.80 1.54 -2.23
C ILE A 29 -4.01 2.86 -2.31
N LEU A 30 -2.69 2.81 -2.41
CA LEU A 30 -1.86 4.00 -2.56
C LEU A 30 -2.14 4.74 -3.87
N PHE A 31 -2.34 4.02 -4.96
CA PHE A 31 -2.66 4.63 -6.25
C PHE A 31 -4.03 5.31 -6.22
N TYR A 32 -5.08 4.62 -5.75
CA TYR A 32 -6.43 5.18 -5.70
C TYR A 32 -6.57 6.33 -4.70
N THR A 33 -5.75 6.36 -3.65
CA THR A 33 -5.69 7.50 -2.71
C THR A 33 -4.83 8.66 -3.24
N GLY A 34 -4.24 8.53 -4.42
CA GLY A 34 -3.40 9.55 -5.05
C GLY A 34 -2.04 9.72 -4.35
N LYS A 35 -1.62 8.77 -3.50
CA LYS A 35 -0.32 8.79 -2.84
C LYS A 35 0.83 8.39 -3.79
N ILE A 36 0.54 7.54 -4.77
CA ILE A 36 1.46 7.20 -5.86
C ILE A 36 0.78 7.46 -7.21
N HIS A 37 1.55 7.90 -8.21
CA HIS A 37 1.04 8.24 -9.54
C HIS A 37 1.26 7.14 -10.59
N LYS A 38 1.89 6.03 -10.19
CA LYS A 38 2.12 4.84 -11.01
C LYS A 38 1.85 3.61 -10.14
N ILE A 39 1.21 2.60 -10.70
CA ILE A 39 1.02 1.30 -10.05
C ILE A 39 2.27 0.48 -10.36
N GLY A 40 3.08 0.16 -9.35
CA GLY A 40 4.12 -0.86 -9.46
C GLY A 40 3.50 -2.25 -9.37
N GLU A 41 3.95 -3.18 -10.21
CA GLU A 41 3.65 -4.59 -10.02
C GLU A 41 4.77 -5.25 -9.21
N VAL A 42 4.37 -6.04 -8.21
CA VAL A 42 5.28 -6.82 -7.35
C VAL A 42 6.11 -7.78 -8.19
N HIS A 43 5.51 -8.34 -9.25
CA HIS A 43 6.19 -9.26 -10.17
C HIS A 43 7.33 -8.62 -10.97
N ASP A 44 7.33 -7.29 -11.11
CA ASP A 44 8.35 -6.53 -11.83
C ASP A 44 9.39 -5.90 -10.87
N GLY A 45 9.34 -6.22 -9.56
CA GLY A 45 10.23 -5.63 -8.54
C GLY A 45 10.09 -4.11 -8.40
N SER A 46 8.97 -3.55 -8.89
CA SER A 46 8.74 -2.10 -9.00
C SER A 46 7.74 -1.56 -7.98
N ALA A 47 7.23 -2.43 -7.09
CA ALA A 47 6.29 -2.04 -6.05
C ALA A 47 6.97 -1.07 -5.08
N THR A 48 6.29 0.05 -4.82
CA THR A 48 6.84 1.15 -4.02
C THR A 48 6.92 0.79 -2.54
N MET A 49 6.16 -0.21 -2.10
CA MET A 49 6.09 -0.67 -0.71
C MET A 49 7.08 -1.78 -0.35
N ASP A 50 7.76 -2.40 -1.32
CA ASP A 50 8.81 -3.39 -1.06
C ASP A 50 10.11 -2.65 -0.73
N TRP A 51 10.26 -2.23 0.52
CA TRP A 51 11.45 -1.50 1.01
C TRP A 51 12.56 -2.45 1.48
N MET A 52 12.22 -3.71 1.78
CA MET A 52 13.20 -4.74 2.11
C MET A 52 13.63 -5.49 0.85
N GLU A 53 14.93 -5.65 0.66
CA GLU A 53 15.53 -6.35 -0.50
C GLU A 53 15.09 -7.83 -0.61
N GLN A 54 14.56 -8.41 0.47
CA GLN A 54 13.99 -9.76 0.53
C GLN A 54 12.50 -9.84 0.13
N GLU A 55 11.84 -8.69 -0.07
CA GLU A 55 10.44 -8.61 -0.51
C GLU A 55 10.31 -8.37 -2.02
N GLN A 56 11.42 -8.13 -2.74
CA GLN A 56 11.50 -8.15 -4.21
C GLN A 56 11.51 -9.57 -4.78
#